data_AF-A0A9N9SA49-F1
#
_entry.id   AF-A0A9N9SA49-F1
#
_cell.length_a   1.000
_cell.length_b   1.000
_cell.length_c   1.000
_cell.angle_alpha   90.00
_cell.angle_beta   90.00
_cell.angle_gamma   90.00
#
_symmetry.space_group_name_H-M   'P 1'
#
loop_
_entity.id
_entity.type
_entity.pdbx_description
1 polymer ?
#
loop_
_entity_poly.entity_id
_entity_poly.type
_entity_poly.pdbx_seq_one_letter_code
_entity_poly.pdbx_strand_id
1 'polypeptide(L)'
;MSGARLSHCQVNIKMSHTITMSIKRIRNENFEPFINNEGFYKDRGLDRPPSIQNLKKEEEMIRKGKAWYESLDPHFRLYYHNTLSSARRHANFMNVKSPKDSLDIILASEYDHSNDLFLKKQEVFTQPETIEKMTFRRLKNTRDVKIEPPVYLSHPLKKGGITERLSTHSVKLINSGPHSQITNHGFSRQNVDGNFYNY
;
A
#
# COMPACT_ATOMS: atom_id res chain seq x y z
N MET A 1 -7.57 -16.64 61.43
CA MET A 1 -6.84 -17.17 60.26
C MET A 1 -7.04 -16.17 59.12
N SER A 2 -5.93 -15.63 58.62
CA SER A 2 -5.84 -14.45 57.74
C SER A 2 -6.34 -14.76 56.32
N GLY A 3 -7.22 -13.90 55.80
CA GLY A 3 -7.67 -13.94 54.42
C GLY A 3 -6.70 -13.20 53.50
N ALA A 4 -6.11 -13.93 52.55
CA ALA A 4 -5.22 -13.36 51.53
C ALA A 4 -6.06 -12.70 50.42
N ARG A 5 -5.96 -11.38 50.30
CA ARG A 5 -6.46 -10.61 49.15
C ARG A 5 -5.51 -10.81 47.96
N LEU A 6 -6.06 -11.29 46.85
CA LEU A 6 -5.40 -11.27 45.53
C LEU A 6 -5.23 -9.81 45.08
N SER A 7 -4.00 -9.33 44.99
CA SER A 7 -3.67 -8.03 44.41
C SER A 7 -3.80 -8.10 42.89
N HIS A 8 -4.70 -7.29 42.34
CA HIS A 8 -4.79 -7.04 40.90
C HIS A 8 -3.51 -6.30 40.46
N CYS A 9 -2.52 -7.05 39.97
CA CYS A 9 -1.40 -6.46 39.26
C CYS A 9 -1.92 -5.97 37.90
N GLN A 10 -2.17 -4.67 37.78
CA GLN A 10 -2.31 -4.03 36.47
C GLN A 10 -0.97 -4.18 35.74
N VAL A 11 -0.92 -5.14 34.83
CA VAL A 11 0.15 -5.26 33.84
C VAL A 11 0.04 -4.05 32.93
N ASN A 12 0.84 -3.02 33.22
CA ASN A 12 1.04 -1.90 32.31
C ASN A 12 1.77 -2.42 31.07
N ILE A 13 1.00 -2.85 30.07
CA ILE A 13 1.51 -3.09 28.72
C ILE A 13 1.89 -1.72 28.17
N LYS A 14 3.19 -1.39 28.22
CA LYS A 14 3.77 -0.31 27.43
C LYS A 14 3.49 -0.63 25.96
N MET A 15 2.48 0.02 25.39
CA MET A 15 2.23 0.05 23.95
C MET A 15 3.40 0.77 23.27
N SER A 16 4.48 0.04 23.02
CA SER A 16 5.50 0.48 22.08
C SER A 16 4.78 0.70 20.74
N HIS A 17 4.69 1.96 20.32
CA HIS A 17 4.14 2.31 19.02
C HIS A 17 5.14 1.86 17.97
N THR A 18 5.16 0.56 17.70
CA THR A 18 5.83 0.02 16.53
C THR A 18 4.99 0.49 15.35
N ILE A 19 5.52 1.46 14.63
CA ILE A 19 4.92 1.96 13.39
C ILE A 19 4.84 0.76 12.44
N THR A 20 3.65 0.18 12.32
CA THR A 20 3.39 -0.91 11.40
C THR A 20 3.19 -0.31 10.02
N MET A 21 4.18 -0.50 9.14
CA MET A 21 4.07 -0.12 7.74
C MET A 21 2.93 -0.90 7.11
N SER A 22 1.91 -0.20 6.62
CA SER A 22 0.77 -0.82 5.96
C SER A 22 1.11 -1.07 4.48
N ILE A 23 0.84 -2.29 4.01
CA ILE A 23 1.05 -2.67 2.61
C ILE A 23 -0.28 -2.53 1.88
N LYS A 24 -0.31 -1.75 0.80
CA LYS A 24 -1.47 -1.67 -0.10
C LYS A 24 -1.16 -2.31 -1.44
N ARG A 25 -2.05 -3.19 -1.89
CA ARG A 25 -2.03 -3.72 -3.26
C ARG A 25 -2.66 -2.72 -4.21
N ILE A 26 -1.93 -2.35 -5.25
CA ILE A 26 -2.44 -1.53 -6.34
C ILE A 26 -2.26 -2.24 -7.68
N ARG A 27 -3.07 -1.90 -8.68
CA ARG A 27 -2.91 -2.43 -10.03
C ARG A 27 -1.53 -2.06 -10.57
N ASN A 28 -0.89 -3.01 -11.22
CA ASN A 28 0.36 -2.75 -11.93
C ASN A 28 0.05 -2.12 -13.29
N GLU A 29 0.60 -0.93 -13.53
CA GLU A 29 0.46 -0.18 -14.78
C GLU A 29 1.65 -0.37 -15.72
N ASN A 30 2.68 -1.07 -15.25
CA ASN A 30 3.88 -1.33 -16.05
C ASN A 30 3.60 -2.37 -17.15
N PHE A 31 4.40 -2.35 -18.22
CA PHE A 31 4.31 -3.34 -19.31
C PHE A 31 4.66 -4.75 -18.82
N GLU A 32 5.62 -4.84 -17.90
CA GLU A 32 6.04 -6.09 -17.28
C GLU A 32 5.10 -6.46 -16.13
N PRO A 33 4.50 -7.66 -16.14
CA PRO A 33 3.67 -8.12 -15.05
C PRO A 33 4.48 -8.39 -13.79
N PHE A 34 3.88 -8.13 -12.63
CA PHE A 34 4.56 -8.27 -11.34
C PHE A 34 4.62 -9.74 -10.90
N ILE A 35 5.67 -10.46 -11.30
CA ILE A 35 5.83 -11.90 -11.09
C ILE A 35 7.09 -12.28 -10.28
N ASN A 36 7.84 -11.28 -9.80
CA ASN A 36 9.14 -11.48 -9.16
C ASN A 36 9.12 -12.36 -7.89
N ASN A 37 7.95 -12.50 -7.25
CA ASN A 37 7.78 -13.35 -6.07
C ASN A 37 7.66 -14.85 -6.39
N GLU A 38 7.23 -15.21 -7.62
CA GLU A 38 6.97 -16.58 -8.04
C GLU A 38 8.22 -17.27 -8.60
N GLY A 39 9.06 -16.51 -9.30
CA GLY A 39 10.19 -17.05 -10.04
C GLY A 39 11.02 -15.96 -10.70
N PHE A 40 11.92 -16.39 -11.59
CA PHE A 40 12.82 -15.49 -12.31
C PHE A 40 12.99 -15.94 -13.77
N TYR A 41 13.40 -15.00 -14.62
CA TYR A 41 13.78 -15.31 -15.99
C TYR A 41 15.26 -15.69 -16.06
N LYS A 42 15.58 -16.75 -16.81
CA LYS A 42 16.98 -17.20 -17.01
C LYS A 42 17.84 -16.20 -17.80
N ASP A 43 17.23 -15.47 -18.73
CA ASP A 43 17.89 -14.51 -19.63
C ASP A 43 17.39 -13.07 -19.40
N ARG A 44 17.49 -12.21 -20.43
CA ARG A 44 17.07 -10.79 -20.45
C ARG A 44 15.58 -10.51 -20.14
N GLY A 45 14.81 -11.53 -19.77
CA GLY A 45 13.39 -11.42 -19.42
C GLY A 45 12.50 -11.22 -20.65
N LEU A 46 11.44 -10.44 -20.47
CA LEU A 46 10.52 -10.05 -21.54
C LEU A 46 11.12 -8.91 -22.37
N ASP A 47 10.71 -8.85 -23.64
CA ASP A 47 11.09 -7.74 -24.52
C ASP A 47 10.58 -6.40 -23.96
N ARG A 48 11.44 -5.38 -24.06
CA ARG A 48 11.12 -4.01 -23.61
C ARG A 48 10.67 -3.14 -24.77
N PRO A 49 9.66 -2.27 -24.56
CA PRO A 49 9.23 -1.35 -25.59
C PRO A 49 10.35 -0.38 -26.00
N PRO A 50 10.41 0.07 -27.26
CA PRO A 50 11.47 0.95 -27.77
C PRO A 50 11.69 2.21 -26.95
N SER A 51 10.61 2.77 -26.39
CA SER A 51 10.63 3.96 -25.54
C SER A 51 11.49 3.78 -24.28
N ILE A 52 11.57 2.56 -23.75
CA ILE A 52 12.18 2.21 -22.46
C ILE A 52 13.56 1.54 -22.64
N GLN A 53 13.97 1.20 -23.87
CA GLN A 53 15.28 0.57 -24.11
C GLN A 53 16.46 1.42 -23.63
N ASN A 54 16.28 2.74 -23.50
CA ASN A 54 17.28 3.64 -22.92
C ASN A 54 16.89 4.02 -21.48
N LEU A 55 17.70 3.63 -20.50
CA LEU A 55 17.48 3.94 -19.06
C LEU A 55 17.25 5.45 -18.80
N LYS A 56 17.98 6.32 -19.51
CA LYS A 56 17.80 7.78 -19.42
C LYS A 56 16.41 8.25 -19.87
N LYS A 57 15.80 7.59 -20.86
CA LYS A 57 14.44 7.92 -21.33
C LYS A 57 13.38 7.43 -20.34
N GLU A 58 13.63 6.32 -19.66
CA GLU A 58 12.72 5.79 -18.63
C GLU A 58 12.59 6.75 -17.45
N GLU A 59 13.71 7.21 -16.89
CA GLU A 59 13.73 8.20 -15.80
C GLU A 59 13.04 9.51 -16.19
N GLU A 60 13.25 9.97 -17.43
CA GLU A 60 12.60 11.16 -17.95
C GLU A 60 11.07 10.99 -18.08
N MET A 61 10.61 9.83 -18.54
CA MET A 61 9.18 9.50 -18.62
C MET A 61 8.54 9.45 -17.23
N ILE A 62 9.21 8.83 -16.25
CA ILE A 62 8.76 8.79 -14.86
C ILE A 62 8.65 10.21 -14.29
N ARG A 63 9.66 11.06 -14.54
CA ARG A 63 9.65 12.46 -14.08
C ARG A 63 8.51 13.28 -14.71
N LYS A 64 8.20 13.02 -15.98
CA LYS A 64 7.10 13.68 -16.70
C LYS A 64 5.72 13.09 -16.39
N GLY A 65 5.64 12.02 -15.58
CA GLY A 65 4.40 11.32 -15.27
C GLY A 65 3.75 10.68 -16.50
N LYS A 66 4.53 10.40 -17.55
CA LYS A 66 4.01 9.86 -18.80
C LYS A 66 3.94 8.34 -18.73
N ALA A 67 2.80 7.75 -19.09
CA ALA A 67 2.69 6.29 -19.13
C ALA A 67 3.52 5.72 -20.29
N TRP A 68 4.08 4.52 -20.10
CA TRP A 68 5.00 3.89 -21.04
C TRP A 68 4.38 3.65 -22.43
N TYR A 69 3.06 3.45 -22.49
CA TYR A 69 2.34 3.13 -23.71
C TYR A 69 1.90 4.35 -24.53
N GLU A 70 1.89 5.56 -23.96
CA GLU A 70 1.32 6.75 -24.62
C GLU A 70 2.02 7.12 -25.94
N SER A 71 3.33 6.89 -26.00
CA SER A 71 4.16 7.18 -27.18
C SER A 71 4.17 6.07 -28.23
N LEU A 72 3.58 4.91 -27.93
CA LEU A 72 3.60 3.73 -28.77
C LEU A 72 2.34 3.64 -29.63
N ASP A 73 2.48 3.06 -30.81
CA ASP A 73 1.35 2.69 -31.66
C ASP A 73 0.53 1.54 -31.02
N PRO A 74 -0.79 1.44 -31.24
CA PRO A 74 -1.64 0.46 -30.56
C PRO A 74 -1.15 -1.00 -30.66
N HIS A 75 -0.58 -1.41 -31.81
CA HIS A 75 -0.08 -2.78 -31.98
C HIS A 75 1.15 -3.06 -31.09
N PHE A 76 2.05 -2.10 -30.94
CA PHE A 76 3.18 -2.22 -30.01
C PHE A 76 2.68 -2.28 -28.56
N ARG A 77 1.67 -1.49 -28.19
CA ARG A 77 1.09 -1.55 -26.83
C ARG A 77 0.57 -2.95 -26.51
N LEU A 78 -0.14 -3.56 -27.46
CA LEU A 78 -0.66 -4.92 -27.29
C LEU A 78 0.46 -5.95 -27.18
N TYR A 79 1.50 -5.84 -28.01
CA TYR A 79 2.66 -6.75 -27.99
C TYR A 79 3.42 -6.69 -26.67
N TYR A 80 3.73 -5.49 -26.16
CA TYR A 80 4.53 -5.33 -24.95
C TYR A 80 3.74 -5.49 -23.65
N HIS A 81 2.42 -5.31 -23.67
CA HIS A 81 1.58 -5.47 -22.49
C HIS A 81 1.31 -6.95 -22.18
N ASN A 82 2.28 -7.60 -21.52
CA ASN A 82 2.18 -9.00 -21.16
C ASN A 82 1.22 -9.24 -19.97
N THR A 83 0.40 -10.28 -20.08
CA THR A 83 -0.42 -10.75 -18.95
C THR A 83 0.38 -11.65 -18.02
N LEU A 84 -0.07 -11.84 -16.78
CA LEU A 84 0.54 -12.81 -15.85
C LEU A 84 0.60 -14.22 -16.46
N SER A 85 -0.45 -14.64 -17.16
CA SER A 85 -0.50 -15.96 -17.81
C SER A 85 0.45 -16.08 -19.00
N SER A 86 0.73 -14.97 -19.71
CA SER A 86 1.75 -14.93 -20.76
C SER A 86 3.15 -15.10 -20.15
N ALA A 87 3.47 -14.26 -19.15
CA ALA A 87 4.73 -14.31 -18.42
C ALA A 87 5.04 -15.67 -17.81
N ARG A 88 4.05 -16.33 -17.18
CA ARG A 88 4.20 -17.66 -16.58
C ARG A 88 4.52 -18.77 -17.59
N ARG A 89 4.02 -18.63 -18.82
CA ARG A 89 4.22 -19.63 -19.89
C ARG A 89 5.44 -19.31 -20.76
N HIS A 90 6.13 -18.21 -20.47
CA HIS A 90 7.32 -17.84 -21.21
C HIS A 90 8.41 -18.90 -21.04
N ALA A 91 9.06 -19.30 -22.14
CA ALA A 91 10.03 -20.40 -22.14
C ALA A 91 11.19 -20.19 -21.15
N ASN A 92 11.60 -18.94 -20.95
CA ASN A 92 12.70 -18.60 -20.07
C ASN A 92 12.28 -18.35 -18.61
N PHE A 93 10.99 -18.42 -18.30
CA PHE A 93 10.49 -18.20 -16.93
C PHE A 93 10.60 -19.48 -16.11
N MET A 94 11.34 -19.43 -15.01
CA MET A 94 11.50 -20.54 -14.08
C MET A 94 10.65 -20.29 -12.84
N ASN A 95 9.58 -21.07 -12.69
CA ASN A 95 8.77 -21.05 -11.48
C ASN A 95 9.35 -22.01 -10.44
N VAL A 96 9.85 -21.48 -9.33
CA VAL A 96 10.51 -22.28 -8.28
C VAL A 96 9.51 -22.89 -7.31
N LYS A 97 8.35 -22.24 -7.12
CA LYS A 97 7.39 -22.53 -6.05
C LYS A 97 6.06 -23.11 -6.54
N SER A 98 5.93 -23.43 -7.83
CA SER A 98 4.70 -24.01 -8.37
C SER A 98 4.45 -25.41 -7.82
N PRO A 99 3.19 -25.73 -7.45
CA PRO A 99 2.81 -27.10 -7.15
C PRO A 99 3.00 -27.98 -8.38
N LYS A 100 3.52 -29.19 -8.20
CA LYS A 100 3.87 -30.12 -9.29
C LYS A 100 2.79 -31.17 -9.52
N ASP A 101 2.13 -31.60 -8.46
CA ASP A 101 1.09 -32.63 -8.52
C ASP A 101 -0.20 -32.19 -7.82
N SER A 102 -1.19 -33.09 -7.81
CA SER A 102 -2.48 -32.84 -7.15
C SER A 102 -2.37 -32.79 -5.62
N LEU A 103 -1.37 -33.46 -5.04
CA LEU A 103 -1.17 -33.47 -3.60
C LEU A 103 -0.65 -32.11 -3.12
N ASP A 104 0.31 -31.52 -3.84
CA ASP A 104 0.81 -30.17 -3.57
C ASP A 104 -0.30 -29.12 -3.58
N ILE A 105 -1.26 -29.26 -4.49
CA ILE A 105 -2.42 -28.34 -4.59
C ILE A 105 -3.32 -28.46 -3.35
N ILE A 106 -3.51 -29.68 -2.84
CA ILE A 106 -4.30 -29.94 -1.64
C ILE A 106 -3.56 -29.45 -0.40
N LEU A 107 -2.26 -29.73 -0.31
CA LEU A 107 -1.42 -29.29 0.81
C LEU A 107 -1.23 -27.76 0.86
N ALA A 108 -1.33 -27.09 -0.28
CA ALA A 108 -1.28 -25.63 -0.36
C ALA A 108 -2.64 -24.96 -0.08
N SER A 109 -3.73 -25.72 0.10
CA SER A 109 -5.03 -25.13 0.42
C SER A 109 -5.07 -24.60 1.85
N GLU A 110 -6.08 -23.77 2.14
CA GLU A 110 -6.31 -23.21 3.46
C GLU A 110 -6.93 -24.21 4.45
N TYR A 111 -7.37 -25.39 3.97
CA TYR A 111 -8.16 -26.32 4.76
C TYR A 111 -7.41 -26.88 5.98
N ASP A 112 -7.98 -26.72 7.18
CA ASP A 112 -7.47 -27.35 8.40
C ASP A 112 -8.46 -28.40 8.92
N HIS A 113 -8.09 -29.67 8.76
CA HIS A 113 -8.92 -30.80 9.19
C HIS A 113 -9.25 -30.80 10.69
N SER A 114 -8.46 -30.14 11.53
CA SER A 114 -8.67 -30.12 12.99
C SER A 114 -9.73 -29.09 13.41
N ASN A 115 -9.84 -27.98 12.67
CA ASN A 115 -10.70 -26.85 13.02
C ASN A 115 -11.93 -26.73 12.11
N ASP A 116 -11.82 -27.19 10.86
CA ASP A 116 -12.86 -27.03 9.84
C ASP A 116 -13.77 -28.26 9.74
N LEU A 117 -15.02 -28.13 10.23
CA LEU A 117 -16.04 -29.17 10.17
C LEU A 117 -17.12 -28.82 9.14
N PHE A 118 -17.49 -29.78 8.29
CA PHE A 118 -18.57 -29.68 7.29
C PHE A 118 -18.39 -28.59 6.20
N LEU A 119 -17.15 -28.30 5.81
CA LEU A 119 -16.90 -27.43 4.65
C LEU A 119 -17.46 -28.04 3.37
N LYS A 120 -17.85 -27.15 2.46
CA LYS A 120 -18.29 -27.55 1.12
C LYS A 120 -17.09 -28.02 0.31
N LYS A 121 -17.34 -28.85 -0.70
CA LYS A 121 -16.27 -29.42 -1.55
C LYS A 121 -15.33 -28.36 -2.13
N GLN A 122 -15.84 -27.19 -2.56
CA GLN A 122 -14.99 -26.13 -3.11
C GLN A 122 -14.10 -25.46 -2.05
N GLU A 123 -14.54 -25.42 -0.78
CA GLU A 123 -13.80 -24.74 0.29
C GLU A 123 -12.51 -25.50 0.64
N VAL A 124 -12.54 -26.83 0.55
CA VAL A 124 -11.39 -27.72 0.78
C VAL A 124 -10.20 -27.43 -0.16
N PHE A 125 -10.49 -26.97 -1.39
CA PHE A 125 -9.45 -26.65 -2.38
C PHE A 125 -9.12 -25.15 -2.44
N THR A 126 -9.69 -24.34 -1.55
CA THR A 126 -9.49 -22.88 -1.58
C THR A 126 -8.03 -22.58 -1.31
N GLN A 127 -7.39 -21.96 -2.30
CA GLN A 127 -6.01 -21.55 -2.16
C GLN A 127 -5.93 -20.24 -1.39
N PRO A 128 -4.89 -20.03 -0.56
CA PRO A 128 -4.71 -18.82 0.25
C PRO A 128 -4.75 -17.52 -0.56
N GLU A 129 -4.31 -17.54 -1.83
CA GLU A 129 -4.37 -16.35 -2.69
C GLU A 129 -5.80 -15.91 -3.02
N THR A 130 -6.75 -16.85 -3.02
CA THR A 130 -8.17 -16.60 -3.32
C THR A 130 -8.81 -15.76 -2.22
N ILE A 131 -8.36 -15.95 -0.98
CA ILE A 131 -8.79 -15.19 0.22
C ILE A 131 -7.85 -13.98 0.44
N GLU A 132 -7.14 -13.56 -0.60
CA GLU A 132 -6.22 -12.43 -0.62
C GLU A 132 -5.05 -12.52 0.39
N LYS A 133 -4.77 -13.69 0.97
CA LYS A 133 -3.58 -13.89 1.80
C LYS A 133 -2.32 -13.65 0.96
N MET A 134 -1.29 -13.13 1.61
CA MET A 134 -0.03 -12.86 0.94
C MET A 134 0.77 -14.14 0.81
N THR A 135 0.88 -14.65 -0.41
CA THR A 135 1.72 -15.81 -0.73
C THR A 135 2.74 -15.44 -1.81
N PHE A 136 3.47 -16.45 -2.29
CA PHE A 136 4.39 -16.28 -3.42
C PHE A 136 3.65 -15.99 -4.73
N ARG A 137 2.42 -16.50 -4.91
CA ARG A 137 1.65 -16.44 -6.16
C ARG A 137 0.66 -15.27 -6.15
N ARG A 138 0.46 -14.64 -7.32
CA ARG A 138 -0.54 -13.57 -7.48
C ARG A 138 -1.64 -13.94 -8.47
N LEU A 139 -2.90 -13.77 -8.10
CA LEU A 139 -4.01 -14.01 -9.04
C LEU A 139 -4.24 -12.84 -10.00
N LYS A 140 -3.88 -11.61 -9.60
CA LYS A 140 -4.09 -10.38 -10.36
C LYS A 140 -2.75 -9.65 -10.56
N ASN A 141 -2.58 -8.93 -11.67
CA ASN A 141 -1.37 -8.12 -11.92
C ASN A 141 -1.39 -6.88 -11.01
N THR A 142 -0.97 -7.07 -9.77
CA THR A 142 -0.90 -6.05 -8.72
C THR A 142 0.48 -6.01 -8.11
N ARG A 143 0.90 -4.82 -7.70
CA ARG A 143 2.14 -4.60 -6.96
C ARG A 143 1.83 -4.13 -5.54
N ASP A 144 2.71 -4.47 -4.63
CA ASP A 144 2.61 -4.05 -3.24
C ASP A 144 3.33 -2.71 -3.08
N VAL A 145 2.62 -1.72 -2.53
CA VAL A 145 3.17 -0.41 -2.22
C VAL A 145 3.17 -0.25 -0.70
N LYS A 146 4.35 0.06 -0.17
CA LYS A 146 4.49 0.47 1.23
C LYS A 146 3.88 1.84 1.38
N ILE A 147 2.87 1.94 2.23
CA ILE A 147 2.30 3.21 2.63
C ILE A 147 3.04 3.62 3.88
N GLU A 148 3.82 4.70 3.77
CA GLU A 148 4.37 5.37 4.93
C GLU A 148 3.21 5.81 5.83
N PRO A 149 3.31 5.59 7.15
CA PRO A 149 2.29 6.04 8.08
C PRO A 149 2.10 7.55 7.91
N PRO A 150 0.88 8.08 8.15
CA PRO A 150 0.74 9.51 8.28
C PRO A 150 1.68 9.98 9.39
N VAL A 151 2.45 11.03 9.13
CA VAL A 151 3.26 11.69 10.17
C VAL A 151 2.28 12.23 11.20
N TYR A 152 2.22 11.56 12.35
CA TYR A 152 1.43 12.04 13.47
C TYR A 152 2.12 13.27 14.03
N LEU A 153 1.58 14.45 13.74
CA LEU A 153 1.92 15.65 14.51
C LEU A 153 1.66 15.32 15.98
N SER A 154 2.58 15.66 16.87
CA SER A 154 2.52 15.36 18.32
C SER A 154 1.30 15.95 19.04
N HIS A 155 0.48 16.70 18.31
CA HIS A 155 -0.72 17.40 18.77
C HIS A 155 -1.87 17.00 17.85
N PRO A 156 -3.07 16.70 18.38
CA PRO A 156 -4.22 16.38 17.55
C PRO A 156 -4.55 17.57 16.65
N LEU A 157 -4.45 17.39 15.34
CA LEU A 157 -4.85 18.38 14.35
C LEU A 157 -6.36 18.63 14.46
N LYS A 158 -6.77 19.64 15.22
CA LYS A 158 -8.15 20.13 15.24
C LYS A 158 -8.36 20.94 13.96
N LYS A 159 -8.89 20.32 12.91
CA LYS A 159 -9.38 21.05 11.73
C LYS A 159 -10.62 21.83 12.13
N GLY A 160 -10.42 23.08 12.54
CA GLY A 160 -11.49 24.05 12.71
C GLY A 160 -12.00 24.49 11.34
N GLY A 161 -13.30 24.43 11.15
CA GLY A 161 -14.00 24.93 9.99
C GLY A 161 -15.43 25.24 10.38
N ILE A 162 -16.07 26.13 9.65
CA ILE A 162 -17.50 26.39 9.81
C ILE A 162 -18.25 25.09 9.47
N THR A 163 -18.85 24.45 10.47
CA THR A 163 -19.66 23.22 10.30
C THR A 163 -21.03 23.51 9.68
N GLU A 164 -21.43 24.78 9.63
CA GLU A 164 -22.77 25.24 9.27
C GLU A 164 -22.71 26.46 8.35
N ARG A 165 -23.43 26.48 7.23
CA ARG A 165 -23.51 27.68 6.38
C ARG A 165 -24.46 28.71 6.99
N LEU A 166 -24.02 29.40 8.04
CA LEU A 166 -24.72 30.57 8.56
C LEU A 166 -24.56 31.75 7.60
N SER A 167 -25.65 32.52 7.45
CA SER A 167 -25.67 33.76 6.65
C SER A 167 -24.62 34.75 7.17
N THR A 168 -24.02 35.54 6.26
CA THR A 168 -23.05 36.60 6.58
C THR A 168 -23.55 37.57 7.66
N HIS A 169 -24.87 37.68 7.84
CA HIS A 169 -25.52 38.53 8.85
C HIS A 169 -25.65 37.88 10.24
N SER A 170 -25.29 36.61 10.40
CA SER A 170 -25.26 35.92 11.70
C SER A 170 -23.86 36.06 12.30
N VAL A 171 -23.54 37.26 12.78
CA VAL A 171 -22.24 37.54 13.39
C VAL A 171 -22.36 37.40 14.90
N LYS A 172 -21.72 36.38 15.47
CA LYS A 172 -21.46 36.34 16.92
C LYS A 172 -20.37 37.39 17.18
N LEU A 173 -20.77 38.57 17.63
CA LEU A 173 -19.87 39.67 17.97
C LEU A 173 -18.86 39.18 19.02
N ILE A 174 -17.59 39.06 18.61
CA ILE A 174 -16.46 38.80 19.52
C ILE A 174 -16.18 40.12 20.24
N ASN A 175 -16.11 40.06 21.58
CA ASN A 175 -15.78 41.19 22.45
C ASN A 175 -14.60 42.00 21.89
N SER A 176 -14.86 43.27 21.59
CA SER A 176 -13.87 44.24 21.17
C SER A 176 -12.87 44.52 22.30
N GLY A 177 -11.74 43.82 22.28
CA GLY A 177 -10.54 44.14 23.06
C GLY A 177 -9.51 44.88 22.20
N PRO A 178 -8.60 45.68 22.80
CA PRO A 178 -7.65 46.51 22.05
C PRO A 178 -6.67 45.62 21.26
N HIS A 179 -6.69 45.77 19.94
CA HIS A 179 -5.75 45.13 19.04
C HIS A 179 -4.38 45.83 19.12
N SER A 180 -3.40 45.23 19.80
CA SER A 180 -2.01 45.68 19.72
C SER A 180 -1.23 44.91 18.66
N GLN A 181 -0.26 45.58 18.04
CA GLN A 181 0.69 45.05 17.03
C GLN A 181 1.52 43.83 17.50
N ILE A 182 1.38 43.43 18.77
CA ILE A 182 2.05 42.28 19.38
C ILE A 182 1.45 40.94 18.91
N THR A 183 0.20 40.94 18.42
CA THR A 183 -0.53 39.69 18.19
C THR A 183 -0.23 39.01 16.84
N ASN A 184 0.42 39.67 15.88
CA ASN A 184 0.84 39.03 14.63
C ASN A 184 2.08 39.70 13.99
N HIS A 185 3.27 39.27 14.39
CA HIS A 185 4.55 39.77 13.88
C HIS A 185 4.93 39.26 12.47
N GLY A 186 3.98 38.90 11.60
CA GLY A 186 4.24 38.66 10.17
C GLY A 186 5.19 37.51 9.80
N PHE A 187 5.69 36.72 10.75
CA PHE A 187 6.55 35.57 10.46
C PHE A 187 5.70 34.33 10.14
N SER A 188 5.98 33.74 8.98
CA SER A 188 5.43 32.42 8.63
C SER A 188 5.98 31.39 9.62
N ARG A 189 5.11 30.52 10.14
CA ARG A 189 5.51 29.44 11.05
C ARG A 189 5.87 28.20 10.23
N GLN A 190 6.81 27.40 10.72
CA GLN A 190 7.12 26.11 10.13
C GLN A 190 5.89 25.19 10.21
N ASN A 191 5.60 24.50 9.12
CA ASN A 191 4.40 23.66 8.97
C ASN A 191 4.41 22.41 9.87
N VAL A 192 5.56 22.08 10.47
CA VAL A 192 5.74 20.88 11.30
C VAL A 192 5.56 21.19 12.78
N ASP A 193 6.24 22.23 13.29
CA ASP A 193 6.32 22.49 14.75
C ASP A 193 5.79 23.87 15.18
N GLY A 194 5.37 24.73 14.24
CA GLY A 194 4.88 26.07 14.56
C GLY A 194 5.96 27.08 15.00
N ASN A 195 7.23 26.65 15.00
CA ASN A 195 8.41 27.50 15.25
C ASN A 195 8.66 28.48 14.11
N PHE A 196 9.37 29.56 14.40
CA PHE A 196 9.75 30.56 13.41
C PHE A 196 10.88 30.04 12.50
N TYR A 197 10.88 30.45 11.23
CA TYR A 197 12.06 30.28 10.39
C TYR A 197 13.14 31.23 10.90
N ASN A 198 14.25 30.70 11.41
CA ASN A 198 15.44 31.49 11.69
C ASN A 198 16.21 31.63 10.36
N TYR A 199 16.39 32.87 9.90
CA TYR A 199 17.32 33.22 8.82
C TYR A 199 18.73 33.41 9.38
#